data_AF-A0A516W9X9-F1
#
_entry.id   AF-A0A516W9X9-F1
#
_cell.length_a   1.000
_cell.length_b   1.000
_cell.length_c   1.000
_cell.angle_alpha   90.00
_cell.angle_beta   90.00
_cell.angle_gamma   90.00
#
_symmetry.space_group_name_H-M   'P 1'
#
loop_
_entity.id
_entity.type
_entity.pdbx_description
1 polymer ?
#
loop_
_entity_poly.entity_id
_entity_poly.type
_entity_poly.pdbx_seq_one_letter_code
_entity_poly.pdbx_strand_id
1 'polypeptide(L)'
;MRCKSIRAGLTVLLLACFPTAYGASPDGRWQTIDDETGQPKSIITLTQASDGSLNGRVTEILQSDKGPNPRCEKCEGERHNQPIVGMTILWDLRPEGDNAWNAGTILDPSKGKTYRAKAKLAEDGQTLEVSGCIVFICRSQTWLREP
;
A
#
# COMPACT_ATOMS: atom_id res chain seq x y z
N MET A 1 13.93 50.07 58.58
CA MET A 1 12.98 49.74 57.50
C MET A 1 13.67 48.72 56.59
N ARG A 2 13.12 47.51 56.46
CA ARG A 2 13.76 46.36 55.79
C ARG A 2 13.46 46.35 54.28
N CYS A 3 14.51 46.32 53.47
CA CYS A 3 14.46 46.13 52.03
C CYS A 3 14.12 44.66 51.71
N LYS A 4 13.01 44.39 51.02
CA LYS A 4 12.65 43.03 50.55
C LYS A 4 13.15 42.88 49.12
N SER A 5 14.14 42.00 48.93
CA SER A 5 14.59 41.57 47.61
C SER A 5 13.58 40.61 46.99
N ILE A 6 13.10 40.95 45.79
CA ILE A 6 12.26 40.08 44.96
C ILE A 6 13.23 39.32 44.05
N ARG A 7 13.41 38.02 44.29
CA ARG A 7 14.11 37.13 43.36
C ARG A 7 13.13 36.71 42.27
N ALA A 8 13.24 37.30 41.09
CA ALA A 8 12.52 36.84 39.90
C ALA A 8 13.12 35.50 39.44
N GLY A 9 12.37 34.42 39.58
CA GLY A 9 12.74 33.10 39.08
C GLY A 9 12.50 33.01 37.57
N LEU A 10 13.57 32.92 36.79
CA LEU A 10 13.51 32.73 35.34
C LEU A 10 13.10 31.28 35.04
N THR A 11 11.84 31.06 34.66
CA THR A 11 11.35 29.74 34.26
C THR A 11 11.63 29.55 32.76
N VAL A 12 12.65 28.75 32.44
CA VAL A 12 12.99 28.39 31.06
C VAL A 12 12.02 27.31 30.59
N LEU A 13 11.08 27.68 29.73
CA LEU A 13 10.16 26.75 29.06
C LEU A 13 10.92 26.04 27.93
N LEU A 14 11.40 24.81 28.17
CA LEU A 14 11.97 23.98 27.11
C LEU A 14 10.84 23.55 26.15
N LEU A 15 10.81 24.16 24.97
CA LEU A 15 10.00 23.69 23.84
C LEU A 15 10.62 22.38 23.32
N ALA A 16 10.09 21.23 23.74
CA ALA A 16 10.48 19.94 23.18
C ALA A 16 9.95 19.84 21.74
N CYS A 17 10.83 20.00 20.76
CA CYS A 17 10.53 19.73 19.37
C CYS A 17 10.52 18.20 19.21
N PHE A 18 9.35 17.57 19.29
CA PHE A 18 9.21 16.16 18.97
C PHE A 18 9.34 16.01 17.45
N PRO A 19 10.32 15.25 16.94
CA PRO A 19 10.35 14.93 15.52
C PRO A 19 9.11 14.07 15.23
N THR A 20 8.17 14.60 14.45
CA THR A 20 7.14 13.79 13.83
C THR A 20 7.84 12.87 12.85
N ALA A 21 7.96 11.59 13.18
CA ALA A 21 8.35 10.58 12.21
C ALA A 21 7.28 10.54 11.11
N TYR A 22 7.52 11.25 10.01
CA TYR A 22 6.75 11.05 8.79
C TYR A 22 7.16 9.68 8.24
N GLY A 23 6.37 8.65 8.56
CA GLY A 23 6.47 7.36 7.87
C GLY A 23 6.22 7.59 6.37
N ALA A 24 6.95 6.88 5.52
CA ALA A 24 6.72 6.94 4.08
C ALA A 24 5.26 6.57 3.78
N SER A 25 4.54 7.41 3.02
CA SER A 25 3.14 7.11 2.67
C SER A 25 3.10 5.95 1.65
N PRO A 26 2.18 4.98 1.80
CA PRO A 26 1.95 3.97 0.77
C PRO A 26 1.23 4.51 -0.48
N ASP A 27 0.64 5.72 -0.40
CA ASP A 27 -0.04 6.35 -1.54
C ASP A 27 0.90 6.52 -2.72
N GLY A 28 0.36 6.33 -3.93
CA GLY A 28 1.08 6.58 -5.17
C GLY A 28 1.00 5.44 -6.15
N ARG A 29 1.86 5.49 -7.17
CA ARG A 29 1.91 4.52 -8.26
C ARG A 29 3.00 3.49 -8.01
N TRP A 30 2.66 2.24 -8.28
CA TRP A 30 3.48 1.08 -7.97
C TRP A 30 3.52 0.13 -9.15
N GLN A 31 4.72 -0.15 -9.63
CA GLN A 31 4.97 -1.15 -10.67
C GLN A 31 5.04 -2.54 -10.05
N THR A 32 4.16 -3.44 -10.49
CA THR A 32 4.16 -4.83 -10.05
C THR A 32 5.19 -5.63 -10.85
N ILE A 33 5.98 -6.46 -10.16
CA ILE A 33 6.90 -7.40 -10.80
C ILE A 33 6.28 -8.79 -10.78
N ASP A 34 6.27 -9.44 -11.94
CA ASP A 34 5.85 -10.84 -12.05
C ASP A 34 6.88 -11.74 -11.36
N ASP A 35 6.44 -12.54 -10.38
CA ASP A 35 7.31 -13.36 -9.53
C ASP A 35 7.92 -14.56 -10.26
N GLU A 36 7.37 -14.96 -11.41
CA GLU A 36 7.85 -16.09 -12.21
C GLU A 36 8.86 -15.64 -13.28
N THR A 37 8.64 -14.47 -13.88
CA THR A 37 9.45 -13.95 -15.01
C THR A 37 10.38 -12.79 -14.65
N GLY A 38 10.15 -12.13 -13.52
CA GLY A 38 10.88 -10.93 -13.10
C GLY A 38 10.58 -9.67 -13.91
N GLN A 39 9.57 -9.71 -14.78
CA GLN A 39 9.25 -8.60 -15.68
C GLN A 39 8.19 -7.66 -15.08
N PRO A 40 8.22 -6.35 -15.42
CA PRO A 40 7.15 -5.43 -15.08
C PRO A 40 5.82 -5.83 -15.72
N LYS A 41 4.76 -5.96 -14.91
CA LYS A 41 3.46 -6.47 -15.37
C LYS A 41 2.40 -5.38 -15.49
N SER A 42 2.26 -4.53 -14.47
CA SER A 42 1.20 -3.52 -14.38
C SER A 42 1.59 -2.38 -13.45
N ILE A 43 0.89 -1.26 -13.58
CA ILE A 43 0.94 -0.16 -12.61
C ILE A 43 -0.34 -0.15 -11.80
N ILE A 44 -0.18 -0.14 -10.48
CA ILE A 44 -1.25 -0.05 -9.50
C ILE A 44 -1.13 1.30 -8.79
N THR A 45 -2.23 2.05 -8.73
CA THR A 45 -2.33 3.21 -7.85
C THR A 45 -2.89 2.76 -6.52
N LEU A 46 -2.13 3.00 -5.45
CA LEU A 46 -2.53 2.79 -4.08
C LEU A 46 -3.13 4.08 -3.49
N THR A 47 -4.19 3.90 -2.69
CA THR A 47 -4.84 4.97 -1.96
C THR A 47 -5.14 4.54 -0.53
N GLN A 48 -4.68 5.33 0.43
CA GLN A 48 -4.94 5.19 1.84
C GLN A 48 -6.13 6.06 2.24
N ALA A 49 -7.14 5.45 2.85
CA ALA A 49 -8.28 6.17 3.40
C ALA A 49 -7.96 6.82 4.75
N SER A 50 -8.84 7.68 5.24
CA SER A 50 -8.66 8.39 6.51
C SER A 50 -8.58 7.47 7.74
N ASP A 51 -9.11 6.25 7.64
CA ASP A 51 -9.00 5.21 8.67
C ASP A 51 -7.71 4.37 8.55
N GLY A 52 -6.81 4.75 7.63
CA GLY A 52 -5.56 4.07 7.36
C GLY A 52 -5.70 2.85 6.44
N SER A 53 -6.92 2.49 6.02
CA SER A 53 -7.14 1.34 5.14
C SER A 53 -6.57 1.59 3.73
N LEU A 54 -5.98 0.56 3.14
CA LEU A 54 -5.27 0.64 1.87
C LEU A 54 -6.02 -0.09 0.76
N ASN A 55 -6.16 0.57 -0.38
CA ASN A 55 -6.79 0.02 -1.58
C ASN A 55 -5.88 0.22 -2.79
N GLY A 56 -5.97 -0.67 -3.78
CA GLY A 56 -5.15 -0.64 -4.99
C GLY A 56 -5.96 -0.88 -6.26
N ARG A 57 -5.79 0.02 -7.22
CA ARG A 57 -6.46 0.00 -8.53
C ARG A 57 -5.46 -0.12 -9.65
N VAL A 58 -5.72 -1.02 -10.60
CA VAL A 58 -4.92 -1.11 -11.82
C VAL A 58 -5.13 0.15 -12.65
N THR A 59 -4.05 0.88 -12.95
CA THR A 59 -4.09 2.05 -13.82
C THR A 59 -3.47 1.78 -15.19
N GLU A 60 -2.58 0.78 -15.29
CA GLU A 60 -1.92 0.45 -16.55
C GLU A 60 -1.51 -1.02 -16.59
N ILE A 61 -1.52 -1.62 -17.79
CA ILE A 61 -0.98 -2.95 -18.05
C ILE A 61 0.23 -2.78 -18.95
N LEU A 62 1.41 -3.20 -18.48
CA LEU A 62 2.68 -3.05 -19.18
C LEU A 62 2.98 -4.25 -20.10
N GLN A 63 2.54 -5.45 -19.68
CA GLN A 63 2.75 -6.69 -20.42
C GLN A 63 1.48 -7.52 -20.47
N SER A 64 0.97 -7.75 -21.69
CA SER A 64 -0.23 -8.54 -21.96
C SER A 64 -0.27 -8.95 -23.44
N ASP A 65 -0.56 -10.22 -23.70
CA ASP A 65 -0.83 -10.77 -25.03
C ASP A 65 -2.21 -10.37 -25.58
N LYS A 66 -3.10 -9.88 -24.70
CA LYS A 66 -4.45 -9.42 -25.00
C LYS A 66 -4.55 -7.90 -25.24
N GLY A 67 -3.41 -7.23 -25.41
CA GLY A 67 -3.32 -5.78 -25.59
C GLY A 67 -3.40 -4.98 -24.28
N PRO A 68 -3.50 -3.64 -24.36
CA PRO A 68 -3.33 -2.73 -23.21
C PRO A 68 -4.54 -2.68 -22.25
N ASN A 69 -5.71 -3.14 -22.69
CA ASN A 69 -6.95 -3.13 -21.89
C ASN A 69 -7.60 -4.53 -21.85
N PRO A 70 -6.89 -5.54 -21.30
CA PRO A 70 -7.44 -6.89 -21.21
C PRO A 70 -8.66 -6.92 -20.28
N ARG A 71 -9.58 -7.86 -20.54
CA ARG A 71 -10.74 -8.12 -19.68
C ARG A 71 -10.45 -9.27 -18.74
N CYS A 72 -11.04 -9.25 -17.55
CA CYS A 72 -10.95 -10.37 -16.61
C CYS A 72 -11.97 -11.47 -16.97
N GLU A 73 -11.68 -12.23 -18.03
CA GLU A 73 -12.53 -13.32 -18.51
C GLU A 73 -12.71 -14.45 -17.48
N LYS A 74 -11.73 -14.65 -16.59
CA LYS A 74 -11.78 -15.70 -15.56
C LYS A 74 -12.40 -15.23 -14.25
N CYS A 75 -12.61 -13.92 -14.06
CA CYS A 75 -13.24 -13.40 -12.86
C CYS A 75 -14.71 -13.85 -12.79
N GLU A 76 -15.26 -13.87 -11.59
CA GLU A 76 -16.68 -14.19 -11.35
C GLU A 76 -17.47 -12.96 -10.93
N GLY A 77 -18.80 -13.07 -10.97
CA GLY A 77 -19.74 -12.02 -10.54
C GLY A 77 -19.57 -10.71 -11.32
N GLU A 78 -19.70 -9.59 -10.62
CA GLU A 78 -19.62 -8.24 -11.20
C GLU A 78 -18.28 -7.92 -11.86
N ARG A 79 -17.22 -8.68 -11.58
CA ARG A 79 -15.89 -8.50 -12.17
C ARG A 79 -15.68 -9.35 -13.42
N HIS A 80 -16.59 -10.29 -13.72
CA HIS A 80 -16.50 -11.14 -14.90
C HIS A 80 -16.55 -10.31 -16.18
N ASN A 81 -15.58 -10.55 -17.05
CA ASN A 81 -15.45 -9.92 -18.37
C ASN A 81 -15.38 -8.38 -18.33
N GLN A 82 -15.05 -7.80 -17.17
CA GLN A 82 -14.84 -6.36 -17.02
C GLN A 82 -13.39 -5.98 -17.38
N PRO A 83 -13.14 -4.74 -17.85
CA PRO A 83 -11.79 -4.24 -18.07
C PRO A 83 -10.93 -4.36 -16.80
N ILE A 84 -9.70 -4.86 -16.95
CA ILE A 84 -8.75 -4.94 -15.84
C ILE A 84 -8.22 -3.53 -15.51
N VAL A 85 -7.93 -2.70 -16.51
CA VAL A 85 -7.60 -1.29 -16.30
C VAL A 85 -8.79 -0.59 -15.66
N GLY A 86 -8.54 0.11 -14.55
CA GLY A 86 -9.55 0.73 -13.71
C GLY A 86 -10.13 -0.21 -12.64
N MET A 87 -9.80 -1.50 -12.61
CA MET A 87 -10.31 -2.43 -11.60
C MET A 87 -9.58 -2.26 -10.27
N THR A 88 -10.33 -2.16 -9.17
CA THR A 88 -9.77 -2.32 -7.81
C THR A 88 -9.46 -3.79 -7.58
N ILE A 89 -8.17 -4.12 -7.46
CA ILE A 89 -7.69 -5.49 -7.26
C ILE A 89 -7.19 -5.74 -5.85
N LEU A 90 -6.95 -4.70 -5.05
CA LEU A 90 -6.47 -4.81 -3.67
C LEU A 90 -7.40 -3.95 -2.81
N TRP A 91 -7.99 -4.50 -1.75
CA TRP A 91 -8.95 -3.75 -0.93
C TRP A 91 -9.04 -4.24 0.52
N ASP A 92 -9.56 -3.37 1.38
CA ASP A 92 -9.79 -3.59 2.82
C ASP A 92 -8.54 -3.95 3.63
N LEU A 93 -7.34 -3.57 3.18
CA LEU A 93 -6.12 -3.77 3.94
C LEU A 93 -6.11 -2.83 5.14
N ARG A 94 -6.08 -3.39 6.36
CA ARG A 94 -6.12 -2.62 7.61
C ARG A 94 -4.72 -2.42 8.18
N PRO A 95 -4.41 -1.23 8.73
CA PRO A 95 -3.10 -0.98 9.31
C PRO A 95 -2.85 -1.89 10.53
N GLU A 96 -1.65 -2.47 10.60
CA GLU A 96 -1.19 -3.30 11.71
C GLU A 96 -0.06 -2.63 12.54
N GLY A 97 0.44 -1.48 12.08
CA GLY A 97 1.64 -0.83 12.60
C GLY A 97 2.87 -1.16 11.75
N ASP A 98 4.00 -0.51 12.03
CA ASP A 98 5.31 -0.78 11.40
C ASP A 98 5.27 -0.83 9.86
N ASN A 99 4.54 0.12 9.25
CA ASN A 99 4.35 0.20 7.80
C ASN A 99 3.75 -1.08 7.18
N ALA A 100 2.92 -1.80 7.94
CA ALA A 100 2.27 -3.02 7.51
C ALA A 100 0.74 -2.92 7.55
N TRP A 101 0.12 -3.68 6.65
CA TRP A 101 -1.32 -3.85 6.55
C TRP A 101 -1.69 -5.33 6.38
N ASN A 102 -2.84 -5.73 6.91
CA ASN A 102 -3.34 -7.10 6.86
C ASN A 102 -4.85 -7.17 6.60
N ALA A 103 -5.42 -8.37 6.73
CA ALA A 103 -6.86 -8.65 6.65
C ALA A 103 -7.57 -8.24 5.35
N GLY A 104 -6.83 -7.77 4.36
CA GLY A 104 -7.36 -7.35 3.08
C GLY A 104 -7.60 -8.51 2.13
N THR A 105 -7.99 -8.15 0.92
CA THR A 105 -8.17 -9.10 -0.18
C THR A 105 -7.45 -8.60 -1.43
N ILE A 106 -6.84 -9.52 -2.17
CA ILE A 106 -6.27 -9.28 -3.50
C ILE A 106 -6.90 -10.19 -4.54
N LEU A 107 -7.31 -9.64 -5.67
CA LEU A 107 -7.74 -10.37 -6.86
C LEU A 107 -6.56 -10.54 -7.81
N ASP A 108 -6.32 -11.76 -8.27
CA ASP A 108 -5.48 -12.07 -9.42
C ASP A 108 -6.37 -12.18 -10.67
N PRO A 109 -6.40 -11.18 -11.57
CA PRO A 109 -7.24 -11.21 -12.77
C PRO A 109 -6.82 -12.30 -13.77
N SER A 110 -5.55 -12.71 -13.75
CA SER A 110 -5.03 -13.77 -14.64
C SER A 110 -5.54 -15.15 -14.24
N LYS A 111 -5.91 -15.33 -12.96
CA LYS A 111 -6.50 -16.56 -12.41
C LYS A 111 -8.00 -16.45 -12.10
N GLY A 112 -8.54 -15.23 -12.04
CA GLY A 112 -9.92 -14.96 -11.64
C GLY A 112 -10.20 -15.22 -10.16
N LYS A 113 -9.15 -15.28 -9.32
CA LYS A 113 -9.24 -15.73 -7.93
C LYS A 113 -8.86 -14.64 -6.95
N THR A 114 -9.55 -14.62 -5.82
CA THR A 114 -9.25 -13.73 -4.69
C THR A 114 -8.51 -14.46 -3.58
N TYR A 115 -7.59 -13.76 -2.93
CA TYR A 115 -6.75 -14.27 -1.85
C TYR A 115 -6.79 -13.30 -0.67
N ARG A 116 -6.55 -13.81 0.55
CA ARG A 116 -6.27 -12.91 1.68
C ARG A 116 -4.99 -12.17 1.41
N ALA A 117 -4.97 -10.87 1.69
CA ALA A 117 -3.86 -9.99 1.37
C ALA A 117 -3.26 -9.36 2.62
N LYS A 118 -1.95 -9.14 2.54
CA LYS A 118 -1.20 -8.27 3.44
C LYS A 118 -0.18 -7.50 2.62
N ALA A 119 0.25 -6.35 3.13
CA ALA A 119 1.28 -5.53 2.50
C ALA A 119 2.26 -5.00 3.56
N LYS A 120 3.52 -4.82 3.19
CA LYS A 120 4.53 -4.17 4.03
C LYS A 120 5.36 -3.22 3.20
N LEU A 121 5.37 -1.95 3.59
CA LEU A 121 6.16 -0.91 2.96
C LEU A 121 7.54 -0.86 3.63
N ALA A 122 8.59 -0.89 2.83
CA ALA A 122 9.96 -0.77 3.29
C ALA A 122 10.23 0.63 3.86
N GLU A 123 11.25 0.73 4.72
CA GLU A 123 11.62 2.00 5.38
C GLU A 123 12.04 3.10 4.39
N ASP A 124 12.60 2.71 3.24
CA ASP A 124 12.96 3.64 2.16
C ASP A 124 11.74 4.20 1.41
N GLY A 125 10.56 3.63 1.65
CA GLY A 125 9.32 3.96 0.96
C GLY A 125 9.29 3.57 -0.51
N GLN A 126 10.33 2.94 -1.07
CA GLN A 126 10.46 2.63 -2.50
C GLN A 126 9.99 1.22 -2.86
N THR A 127 9.93 0.34 -1.87
CA THR A 127 9.57 -1.07 -2.07
C THR A 127 8.35 -1.43 -1.22
N LEU A 128 7.37 -2.06 -1.84
CA LEU A 128 6.20 -2.62 -1.17
C LEU A 128 6.14 -4.12 -1.43
N GLU A 129 6.19 -4.91 -0.36
CA GLU A 129 5.90 -6.35 -0.47
C GLU A 129 4.39 -6.56 -0.32
N VAL A 130 3.76 -7.22 -1.28
CA VAL A 130 2.34 -7.58 -1.24
C VAL A 130 2.21 -9.10 -1.30
N SER A 131 1.52 -9.70 -0.33
CA SER A 131 1.32 -11.16 -0.28
C SER A 131 -0.13 -11.56 -0.49
N GLY A 132 -0.35 -12.58 -1.32
CA GLY A 132 -1.63 -13.31 -1.42
C GLY A 132 -1.54 -14.67 -0.74
N CYS A 133 -2.50 -15.00 0.12
CA CYS A 133 -2.48 -16.23 0.93
C CYS A 133 -3.75 -17.09 0.79
N ILE A 134 -3.56 -18.40 0.67
CA ILE A 134 -4.59 -19.43 0.84
C ILE A 134 -4.28 -20.21 2.12
N VAL A 135 -5.13 -20.08 3.14
CA VAL A 135 -4.93 -20.72 4.46
C VAL A 135 -3.53 -20.46 5.05
N PHE A 136 -2.58 -21.39 4.95
CA PHE A 136 -1.21 -21.25 5.47
C PHE A 136 -0.15 -21.03 4.39
N ILE A 137 -0.53 -21.08 3.10
CA ILE A 137 0.41 -20.90 1.98
C ILE A 137 0.25 -19.48 1.45
N CYS A 138 1.34 -18.71 1.48
CA CYS A 138 1.39 -17.36 0.93
C CYS A 138 2.41 -17.29 -0.21
N ARG A 139 2.14 -16.43 -1.19
CA ARG A 139 3.15 -15.94 -2.14
C ARG A 139 3.23 -14.42 -2.04
N SER A 140 4.43 -13.89 -2.05
CA SER A 140 4.71 -12.45 -2.05
C SER A 140 5.16 -12.00 -3.44
N GLN A 141 4.80 -10.77 -3.79
CA GLN A 141 5.30 -10.04 -4.93
C GLN A 141 5.92 -8.74 -4.45
N THR A 142 6.99 -8.33 -5.13
CA THR A 142 7.64 -7.04 -4.90
C THR A 142 7.06 -6.02 -5.86
N TRP A 143 6.57 -4.92 -5.31
CA TRP A 143 6.13 -3.77 -6.08
C TRP A 143 7.13 -2.62 -5.87
N LEU A 144 7.51 -1.97 -6.97
CA LEU A 144 8.47 -0.88 -6.98
C LEU A 144 7.72 0.43 -7.18
N ARG A 145 8.07 1.45 -6.39
CA ARG A 145 7.46 2.78 -6.55
C ARG A 145 7.83 3.36 -7.91
N GLU A 146 6.84 3.91 -8.61
CA GLU A 146 7.13 4.76 -9.78
C GLU A 146 7.60 6.14 -9.30
N PRO A 147 8.68 6.70 -9.87
CA PRO A 147 9.19 8.04 -9.58
C PRO A 147 8.17 9.17 -9.83
#